data_AF-A0A9D5W9S7-F1
#
_entry.id   AF-A0A9D5W9S7-F1
#
_cell.length_a   1.000
_cell.length_b   1.000
_cell.length_c   1.000
_cell.angle_alpha   90.00
_cell.angle_beta   90.00
_cell.angle_gamma   90.00
#
_symmetry.space_group_name_H-M   'P 1'
#
loop_
_entity.id
_entity.type
_entity.pdbx_description
1 polymer ?
#
loop_
_entity_poly.entity_id
_entity_poly.type
_entity_poly.pdbx_seq_one_letter_code
_entity_poly.pdbx_strand_id
1 'polypeptide(L)'
;MVKKVKNYTEDEFKLYLDNLYQKTNDARLIDPKTRSRIFKRMDEACEITGLSFPDLLQRLDFKPRDLTIEALEAFFAELRSIFWLKKFGFTTIAPQQAKNNTQPDFRAKYGEKESVIEVFCLTKEHEQERDIVTGPYRDFDPEFEGSKFRRDFFTKAKIKKKQLDSINSEIKILLCAINSTQ
;
A
#
# COMPACT_ATOMS: atom_id res chain seq x y z
N MET A 1 -13.67 15.14 -22.51
CA MET A 1 -12.73 15.74 -21.54
C MET A 1 -11.50 14.84 -21.43
N VAL A 2 -10.37 15.23 -22.02
CA VAL A 2 -9.10 14.52 -21.81
C VAL A 2 -8.67 14.82 -20.38
N LYS A 3 -8.71 13.82 -19.47
CA LYS A 3 -8.13 13.95 -18.14
C LYS A 3 -6.65 14.28 -18.32
N LYS A 4 -6.22 15.47 -17.90
CA LYS A 4 -4.78 15.81 -17.81
C LYS A 4 -4.11 14.68 -17.03
N VAL A 5 -3.17 13.99 -17.68
CA VAL A 5 -2.24 13.09 -17.01
C VAL A 5 -1.50 13.95 -15.99
N LYS A 6 -1.68 13.66 -14.70
CA LYS A 6 -0.88 14.32 -13.67
C LYS A 6 0.47 13.65 -13.71
N ASN A 7 1.44 14.29 -14.35
CA ASN A 7 2.82 13.82 -14.35
C ASN A 7 3.42 14.21 -13.00
N TYR A 8 3.36 13.28 -12.04
CA TYR A 8 4.06 13.48 -10.78
C TYR A 8 5.58 13.39 -10.97
N THR A 9 6.35 14.12 -10.20
CA THR A 9 7.82 14.12 -10.27
C THR A 9 8.42 13.65 -8.95
N GLU A 10 9.70 13.27 -8.99
CA GLU A 10 10.46 12.97 -7.78
C GLU A 10 10.46 14.16 -6.81
N ASP A 11 10.57 15.38 -7.33
CA ASP A 11 10.57 16.61 -6.52
C ASP A 11 9.20 16.90 -5.90
N GLU A 12 8.10 16.56 -6.57
CA GLU A 12 6.77 16.63 -5.96
C GLU A 12 6.60 15.62 -4.82
N PHE A 13 7.22 14.45 -4.92
CA PHE A 13 7.21 13.49 -3.82
C PHE A 13 8.07 13.95 -2.64
N LYS A 14 9.24 14.56 -2.90
CA LYS A 14 10.05 15.23 -1.85
C LYS A 14 9.24 16.32 -1.14
N LEU A 15 8.61 17.20 -1.92
CA LEU A 15 7.79 18.29 -1.41
C LEU A 15 6.60 17.76 -0.59
N TYR A 16 5.99 16.65 -1.01
CA TYR A 16 4.95 15.98 -0.24
C TYR A 16 5.45 15.53 1.13
N LEU A 17 6.62 14.87 1.21
CA LEU A 17 7.20 14.45 2.49
C LEU A 17 7.56 15.64 3.38
N ASP A 18 8.05 16.75 2.81
CA ASP A 18 8.31 17.99 3.53
C ASP A 18 7.01 18.57 4.12
N ASN A 19 5.96 18.68 3.31
CA ASN A 19 4.66 19.21 3.75
C ASN A 19 4.00 18.31 4.80
N LEU A 20 4.12 16.99 4.65
CA LEU A 20 3.60 16.04 5.63
C LEU A 20 4.34 16.19 6.96
N TYR A 21 5.68 16.33 6.94
CA TYR A 21 6.46 16.63 8.14
C TYR A 21 5.99 17.91 8.83
N GLN A 22 5.80 19.01 8.08
CA GLN A 22 5.33 20.28 8.66
C GLN A 22 3.97 20.13 9.37
N LYS A 23 3.12 19.22 8.89
CA LYS A 23 1.80 18.98 9.48
C LYS A 23 1.82 18.00 10.65
N THR A 24 2.67 16.98 10.63
CA THR A 24 2.65 15.87 11.61
C THR A 24 3.78 15.94 12.63
N ASN A 25 4.82 16.73 12.35
CA ASN A 25 6.07 16.79 13.10
C ASN A 25 6.79 15.43 13.22
N ASP A 26 6.54 14.49 12.30
CA ASP A 26 7.22 13.20 12.28
C ASP A 26 8.64 13.32 11.72
N ALA A 27 9.63 13.39 12.61
CA ALA A 27 11.04 13.56 12.26
C ALA A 27 11.59 12.50 11.28
N ARG A 28 10.97 11.31 11.20
CA ARG A 28 11.38 10.26 10.25
C ARG A 28 11.20 10.72 8.80
N LEU A 29 10.26 11.61 8.54
CA LEU A 29 9.95 12.12 7.20
C LEU A 29 11.03 13.06 6.65
N ILE A 30 11.86 13.66 7.50
CA ILE A 30 12.99 14.53 7.10
C ILE A 30 14.35 13.86 7.31
N ASP A 31 14.41 12.68 7.93
CA ASP A 31 15.65 11.94 8.11
C ASP A 31 16.25 11.53 6.74
N PRO A 32 17.49 11.96 6.42
CA PRO A 32 18.10 11.70 5.12
C PRO A 32 18.25 10.20 4.81
N LYS A 33 18.52 9.37 5.83
CA LYS A 33 18.67 7.92 5.65
C LYS A 33 17.33 7.28 5.28
N THR A 34 16.26 7.70 5.95
CA THR A 34 14.89 7.24 5.69
C THR A 34 14.45 7.64 4.29
N ARG A 35 14.66 8.90 3.90
CA ARG A 35 14.38 9.37 2.52
C ARG A 35 15.13 8.57 1.49
N SER A 36 16.45 8.43 1.63
CA SER A 36 17.27 7.65 0.70
C SER A 36 16.76 6.22 0.53
N ARG A 37 16.32 5.57 1.62
CA ARG A 37 15.71 4.23 1.56
C ARG A 37 14.37 4.24 0.81
N ILE A 38 13.52 5.23 1.02
CA ILE A 38 12.23 5.34 0.32
C ILE A 38 12.47 5.49 -1.18
N PHE A 39 13.33 6.43 -1.61
CA PHE A 39 13.63 6.63 -3.04
C PHE A 39 14.25 5.39 -3.67
N LYS A 40 15.20 4.73 -2.99
CA LYS A 40 15.75 3.45 -3.46
C LYS A 40 14.68 2.39 -3.67
N ARG A 41 13.69 2.29 -2.77
CA ARG A 41 12.57 1.35 -2.93
C ARG A 41 11.65 1.73 -4.09
N MET A 42 11.48 3.02 -4.36
CA MET A 42 10.74 3.46 -5.53
C MET A 42 11.47 3.08 -6.83
N ASP A 43 12.79 3.26 -6.88
CA ASP A 43 13.61 2.87 -8.04
C ASP A 43 13.55 1.35 -8.29
N GLU A 44 13.74 0.55 -7.24
CA GLU A 44 13.60 -0.92 -7.33
C GLU A 44 12.19 -1.33 -7.79
N ALA A 45 11.14 -0.64 -7.34
CA ALA A 45 9.78 -0.91 -7.78
C ALA A 45 9.53 -0.50 -9.24
N CYS A 46 10.18 0.58 -9.72
CA CYS A 46 10.17 0.96 -11.13
C CYS A 46 10.79 -0.15 -11.99
N GLU A 47 11.92 -0.72 -11.57
CA GLU A 47 12.56 -1.86 -12.25
C GLU A 47 11.65 -3.09 -12.30
N ILE A 48 10.98 -3.42 -11.18
CA ILE A 48 10.07 -4.59 -11.11
C ILE A 48 8.86 -4.43 -12.04
N THR A 49 8.31 -3.22 -12.12
CA THR A 49 7.08 -2.93 -12.87
C THR A 49 7.31 -2.47 -14.31
N GLY A 50 8.55 -2.09 -14.65
CA GLY A 50 8.90 -1.48 -15.93
C GLY A 50 8.34 -0.07 -16.12
N LEU A 51 7.91 0.60 -15.03
CA LEU A 51 7.32 1.94 -15.07
C LEU A 51 8.39 2.99 -14.78
N SER A 52 8.18 4.21 -15.30
CA SER A 52 8.93 5.38 -14.82
C SER A 52 8.48 5.76 -13.41
N PHE A 53 9.33 6.48 -12.66
CA PHE A 53 8.99 6.96 -11.32
C PHE A 53 7.69 7.81 -11.30
N PRO A 54 7.49 8.78 -12.22
CA PRO A 54 6.21 9.46 -12.39
C PRO A 54 5.01 8.53 -12.57
N ASP A 55 5.14 7.54 -13.47
CA ASP A 55 4.05 6.62 -13.80
C ASP A 55 3.74 5.69 -12.63
N LEU A 56 4.76 5.25 -11.91
CA LEU A 56 4.60 4.43 -10.71
C LEU A 56 3.84 5.20 -9.64
N LEU A 57 4.26 6.43 -9.32
CA LEU A 57 3.53 7.30 -8.37
C LEU A 57 2.08 7.51 -8.79
N GLN A 58 1.82 7.74 -10.07
CA GLN A 58 0.47 7.96 -10.56
C GLN A 58 -0.43 6.72 -10.44
N ARG A 59 0.15 5.52 -10.56
CA ARG A 59 -0.58 4.26 -10.53
C ARG A 59 -0.78 3.69 -9.14
N LEU A 60 0.05 4.06 -8.18
CA LEU A 60 -0.14 3.74 -6.77
C LEU A 60 -1.14 4.73 -6.12
N ASP A 61 -1.60 4.44 -4.90
CA ASP A 61 -2.49 5.29 -4.09
C ASP A 61 -1.81 6.56 -3.54
N PHE A 62 -1.02 7.23 -4.38
CA PHE A 62 -0.35 8.48 -4.03
C PHE A 62 -1.32 9.66 -4.07
N LYS A 63 -1.62 10.21 -2.88
CA LYS A 63 -2.52 11.35 -2.68
C LYS A 63 -1.73 12.57 -2.20
N PRO A 64 -1.04 13.34 -3.08
CA PRO A 64 -0.13 14.43 -2.67
C PRO A 64 -0.80 15.59 -1.93
N ARG A 65 -2.13 15.68 -1.95
CA ARG A 65 -2.90 16.69 -1.20
C ARG A 65 -3.40 16.18 0.15
N ASP A 66 -3.34 14.87 0.38
CA ASP A 66 -3.74 14.23 1.61
C ASP A 66 -2.52 14.10 2.53
N LEU A 67 -2.37 15.10 3.40
CA LEU A 67 -1.27 15.20 4.35
C LEU A 67 -1.61 14.46 5.65
N THR A 68 -2.05 13.21 5.56
CA THR A 68 -2.27 12.31 6.70
C THR A 68 -1.22 11.21 6.68
N ILE A 69 -0.86 10.66 7.85
CA ILE A 69 0.07 9.53 7.91
C ILE A 69 -0.59 8.31 7.25
N GLU A 70 -1.91 8.17 7.40
CA GLU A 70 -2.72 7.12 6.85
C GLU A 70 -2.63 7.07 5.32
N ALA A 71 -2.64 8.23 4.65
CA ALA A 71 -2.48 8.31 3.20
C ALA A 71 -1.08 7.86 2.75
N LEU A 72 -0.02 8.25 3.48
CA LEU A 72 1.34 7.78 3.22
C LEU A 72 1.46 6.26 3.47
N GLU A 73 0.85 5.76 4.53
CA GLU A 73 0.87 4.34 4.88
C GLU A 73 0.11 3.47 3.86
N ALA A 74 -1.02 3.96 3.33
CA ALA A 74 -1.74 3.31 2.23
C ALA A 74 -0.89 3.22 0.95
N PHE A 75 -0.23 4.33 0.58
CA PHE A 75 0.73 4.33 -0.52
C PHE A 75 1.88 3.34 -0.31
N PHE A 76 2.47 3.30 0.90
CA PHE A 76 3.54 2.35 1.23
C PHE A 76 3.06 0.89 1.31
N ALA A 77 1.79 0.63 1.60
CA ALA A 77 1.22 -0.71 1.53
C ALA A 77 1.22 -1.24 0.09
N GLU A 78 0.80 -0.43 -0.88
CA GLU A 78 0.86 -0.81 -2.28
C GLU A 78 2.31 -0.96 -2.78
N LEU A 79 3.20 -0.02 -2.42
CA LEU A 79 4.62 -0.12 -2.78
C LEU A 79 5.23 -1.44 -2.27
N ARG A 80 4.98 -1.82 -1.01
CA ARG A 80 5.46 -3.10 -0.44
C ARG A 80 4.85 -4.32 -1.13
N SER A 81 3.62 -4.20 -1.61
CA SER A 81 2.93 -5.29 -2.31
C SER A 81 3.64 -5.66 -3.61
N ILE A 82 4.27 -4.70 -4.31
CA ILE A 82 5.11 -4.98 -5.49
C ILE A 82 6.24 -5.96 -5.14
N PHE A 83 6.96 -5.69 -4.06
CA PHE A 83 8.06 -6.55 -3.61
C PHE A 83 7.58 -7.92 -3.15
N TRP A 84 6.44 -7.97 -2.45
CA TRP A 84 5.82 -9.22 -2.04
C TRP A 84 5.46 -10.06 -3.28
N LEU A 85 4.74 -9.48 -4.24
CA LEU A 85 4.36 -10.16 -5.48
C LEU A 85 5.59 -10.70 -6.22
N LYS A 86 6.64 -9.87 -6.38
CA LYS A 86 7.89 -10.31 -7.01
C LYS A 86 8.55 -11.47 -6.27
N LYS A 87 8.64 -11.40 -4.93
CA LYS A 87 9.23 -12.44 -4.09
C LYS A 87 8.48 -13.77 -4.20
N PHE A 88 7.15 -13.71 -4.34
CA PHE A 88 6.30 -14.90 -4.48
C PHE A 88 6.17 -15.39 -5.92
N GLY A 89 6.99 -14.90 -6.86
CA GLY A 89 7.05 -15.44 -8.22
C GLY A 89 6.02 -14.87 -9.19
N PHE A 90 5.30 -13.80 -8.81
CA PHE A 90 4.44 -13.10 -9.77
C PHE A 90 5.28 -12.35 -10.79
N THR A 91 4.75 -12.28 -12.01
CA THR A 91 5.33 -11.55 -13.15
C THR A 91 4.33 -10.55 -13.71
N THR A 92 4.78 -9.69 -14.64
CA THR A 92 3.96 -8.64 -15.27
C THR A 92 3.17 -7.83 -14.23
N ILE A 93 3.80 -7.46 -13.11
CA ILE A 93 3.17 -6.78 -11.98
C ILE A 93 2.83 -5.36 -12.44
N ALA A 94 1.54 -5.09 -12.57
CA ALA A 94 1.00 -3.84 -13.09
C ALA A 94 0.10 -3.18 -12.04
N PRO A 95 0.62 -2.21 -11.26
CA PRO A 95 -0.24 -1.36 -10.44
C PRO A 95 -1.26 -0.64 -11.31
N GLN A 96 -2.46 -0.47 -10.79
CA GLN A 96 -3.59 0.11 -11.49
C GLN A 96 -3.99 1.40 -10.81
N GLN A 97 -4.00 2.50 -11.57
CA GLN A 97 -4.57 3.74 -11.07
C GLN A 97 -6.06 3.53 -10.80
N ALA A 98 -6.49 3.58 -9.53
CA ALA A 98 -7.90 3.50 -9.16
C ALA A 98 -8.68 4.66 -9.81
N LYS A 99 -9.38 4.37 -10.91
CA LYS A 99 -10.29 5.34 -11.56
C LYS A 99 -11.68 5.32 -10.93
N ASN A 100 -12.05 4.21 -10.28
CA ASN A 100 -13.32 3.93 -9.61
C ASN A 100 -13.16 2.75 -8.64
N ASN A 101 -14.20 2.45 -7.85
CA ASN A 101 -14.22 1.38 -6.85
C ASN A 101 -14.24 -0.05 -7.44
N THR A 102 -14.10 -0.23 -8.75
CA THR A 102 -14.19 -1.56 -9.40
C THR A 102 -12.88 -2.00 -10.04
N GLN A 103 -11.85 -1.15 -10.02
CA GLN A 103 -10.53 -1.50 -10.54
C GLN A 103 -9.65 -2.03 -9.40
N PRO A 104 -9.04 -3.22 -9.57
CA PRO A 104 -8.15 -3.79 -8.55
C PRO A 104 -6.88 -2.97 -8.43
N ASP A 105 -6.27 -2.92 -7.26
CA ASP A 105 -5.01 -2.19 -7.04
C ASP A 105 -3.87 -2.73 -7.94
N PHE A 106 -3.84 -4.05 -8.20
CA PHE A 106 -2.87 -4.66 -9.14
C PHE A 106 -3.49 -5.71 -10.06
N ARG A 107 -2.82 -5.86 -11.20
CA ARG A 107 -2.88 -7.08 -12.04
C ARG A 107 -1.50 -7.69 -12.13
N ALA A 108 -1.41 -9.01 -12.12
CA ALA A 108 -0.16 -9.74 -12.27
C ALA A 108 -0.42 -11.13 -12.88
N LYS A 109 0.65 -11.82 -13.27
CA LYS A 109 0.61 -13.22 -13.69
C LYS A 109 1.27 -14.12 -12.67
N TYR A 110 0.65 -15.27 -12.38
CA TYR A 110 1.26 -16.35 -11.61
C TYR A 110 1.32 -17.61 -12.49
N GLY A 111 2.50 -17.90 -13.03
CA GLY A 111 2.60 -18.75 -14.21
C GLY A 111 1.87 -18.11 -15.39
N GLU A 112 1.00 -18.87 -16.05
CA GLU A 112 0.18 -18.37 -17.17
C GLU A 112 -1.13 -17.69 -16.74
N LYS A 113 -1.50 -17.79 -15.46
CA LYS A 113 -2.81 -17.34 -14.97
C LYS A 113 -2.82 -15.86 -14.63
N GLU A 114 -3.87 -15.18 -15.06
CA GLU A 114 -4.12 -13.80 -14.63
C GLU A 114 -4.59 -13.74 -13.17
N SER A 115 -4.00 -12.80 -12.44
CA SER A 115 -4.30 -12.52 -11.04
C SER A 115 -4.70 -11.07 -10.88
N VAL A 116 -5.75 -10.83 -10.10
CA VAL A 116 -6.13 -9.49 -9.61
C VAL A 116 -5.88 -9.42 -8.11
N ILE A 117 -5.31 -8.31 -7.65
CA ILE A 117 -4.91 -8.13 -6.26
C ILE A 117 -5.51 -6.82 -5.75
N GLU A 118 -6.18 -6.91 -4.60
CA GLU A 118 -6.63 -5.76 -3.82
C GLU A 118 -5.78 -5.70 -2.54
N VAL A 119 -5.26 -4.53 -2.25
CA VAL A 119 -4.44 -4.24 -1.09
C VAL A 119 -5.24 -3.41 -0.12
N PHE A 120 -5.15 -3.75 1.17
CA PHE A 120 -5.59 -2.84 2.21
C PHE A 120 -4.54 -2.74 3.31
N CYS A 121 -4.46 -1.55 3.89
CA CYS A 121 -3.60 -1.26 5.01
C CYS A 121 -4.43 -1.05 6.28
N LEU A 122 -3.88 -1.53 7.39
CA LEU A 122 -4.33 -1.19 8.73
C LEU A 122 -3.33 -0.17 9.28
N THR A 123 -3.80 1.07 9.39
CA THR A 123 -3.01 2.21 9.86
C THR A 123 -3.16 2.35 11.37
N LYS A 124 -2.11 2.86 12.03
CA LYS A 124 -1.88 2.76 13.48
C LYS A 124 -2.84 3.58 14.36
N GLU A 125 -3.68 4.46 13.80
CA GLU A 125 -4.69 5.19 14.61
C GLU A 125 -5.67 4.26 15.34
N HIS A 126 -5.68 2.95 15.04
CA HIS A 126 -6.38 1.93 15.80
C HIS A 126 -5.37 0.90 16.32
N GLU A 127 -4.77 1.24 17.46
CA GLU A 127 -3.96 0.44 18.38
C GLU A 127 -3.74 -1.02 17.96
N GLN A 128 -2.57 -1.30 17.37
CA GLN A 128 -1.91 -2.57 17.64
C GLN A 128 -1.20 -2.42 18.99
N GLU A 129 -1.88 -2.82 20.06
CA GLU A 129 -1.23 -2.90 21.37
C GLU A 129 -0.13 -3.96 21.31
N ARG A 130 1.05 -3.56 21.78
CA ARG A 130 2.18 -4.45 21.95
C ARG A 130 1.99 -5.14 23.30
N ASP A 131 1.74 -6.45 23.29
CA ASP A 131 1.83 -7.24 24.52
C ASP A 131 3.27 -7.12 25.07
N ILE A 132 3.37 -6.53 26.26
CA ILE A 132 4.63 -6.24 26.97
C ILE A 132 5.33 -7.55 27.39
N VAL A 133 4.59 -8.65 27.51
CA VAL A 133 5.08 -9.92 28.03
C VAL A 133 5.75 -10.76 26.94
N THR A 134 5.27 -10.73 25.69
CA THR A 134 5.59 -11.80 24.74
C THR A 134 6.56 -11.44 23.61
N GLY A 135 6.59 -10.20 23.10
CA GLY A 135 7.35 -9.92 21.87
C GLY A 135 6.88 -10.77 20.67
N PRO A 136 7.36 -10.46 19.45
CA PRO A 136 6.50 -10.16 18.30
C PRO A 136 5.33 -11.15 18.06
N TYR A 137 4.16 -10.56 17.82
CA TYR A 137 2.89 -11.12 17.32
C TYR A 137 2.87 -12.64 17.10
N ARG A 138 2.28 -13.38 18.06
CA ARG A 138 1.69 -14.69 17.79
C ARG A 138 0.24 -14.52 17.38
N ASP A 139 -0.13 -15.18 16.29
CA ASP A 139 -1.42 -15.12 15.59
C ASP A 139 -2.56 -15.85 16.31
N PHE A 140 -2.65 -15.72 17.64
CA PHE A 140 -3.75 -16.32 18.39
C PHE A 140 -3.98 -15.59 19.71
N ASP A 141 -4.91 -14.63 19.73
CA ASP A 141 -5.48 -14.09 20.95
C ASP A 141 -7.01 -14.32 20.97
N PRO A 142 -7.54 -15.13 21.90
CA PRO A 142 -8.98 -15.27 22.13
C PRO A 142 -9.70 -13.93 22.41
N GLU A 143 -9.00 -12.88 22.82
CA GLU A 143 -9.55 -11.53 23.05
C GLU A 143 -9.80 -10.74 21.76
N PHE A 144 -9.44 -11.25 20.58
CA PHE A 144 -9.84 -10.63 19.32
C PHE A 144 -11.36 -10.61 19.13
N GLU A 145 -12.13 -11.44 19.85
CA GLU A 145 -13.59 -11.44 19.78
C GLU A 145 -14.21 -10.15 20.33
N GLY A 146 -14.31 -9.12 19.48
CA GLY A 146 -14.93 -7.84 19.81
C GLY A 146 -13.98 -6.63 19.78
N SER A 147 -12.71 -6.82 19.46
CA SER A 147 -11.76 -5.71 19.34
C SER A 147 -12.08 -4.80 18.15
N LYS A 148 -11.78 -3.50 18.27
CA LYS A 148 -11.94 -2.52 17.18
C LYS A 148 -11.10 -2.91 15.96
N PHE A 149 -9.87 -3.38 16.19
CA PHE A 149 -9.00 -3.90 15.14
C PHE A 149 -9.64 -5.06 14.36
N ARG A 150 -10.23 -6.05 15.04
CA ARG A 150 -10.96 -7.15 14.35
C ARG A 150 -12.10 -6.59 13.51
N ARG A 151 -12.92 -5.71 14.09
CA ARG A 151 -14.05 -5.09 13.36
C ARG A 151 -13.59 -4.33 12.12
N ASP A 152 -12.52 -3.54 12.23
CA ASP A 152 -11.99 -2.73 11.14
C ASP A 152 -11.34 -3.59 10.06
N PHE A 153 -10.60 -4.63 10.46
CA PHE A 153 -10.07 -5.65 9.56
C PHE A 153 -11.18 -6.32 8.78
N PHE A 154 -12.18 -6.91 9.47
CA PHE A 154 -13.27 -7.61 8.80
C PHE A 154 -14.10 -6.67 7.92
N THR A 155 -14.30 -5.42 8.33
CA THR A 155 -15.05 -4.44 7.53
C THR A 155 -14.29 -4.08 6.26
N LYS A 156 -13.01 -3.68 6.36
CA LYS A 156 -12.17 -3.39 5.19
C LYS A 156 -12.01 -4.61 4.29
N ALA A 157 -11.74 -5.78 4.88
CA ALA A 157 -11.61 -7.03 4.14
C ALA A 157 -12.90 -7.41 3.42
N LYS A 158 -14.07 -7.26 4.05
CA LYS A 158 -15.38 -7.49 3.38
C LYS A 158 -15.61 -6.53 2.22
N ILE A 159 -15.28 -5.24 2.39
CA ILE A 159 -15.43 -4.23 1.33
C ILE A 159 -14.52 -4.57 0.14
N LYS A 160 -13.22 -4.75 0.40
CA LYS A 160 -12.23 -5.09 -0.64
C LYS A 160 -12.52 -6.45 -1.30
N LYS A 161 -12.98 -7.44 -0.53
CA LYS A 161 -13.41 -8.73 -1.06
C LYS A 161 -14.60 -8.59 -2.02
N LYS A 162 -15.61 -7.78 -1.68
CA LYS A 162 -16.73 -7.52 -2.61
C LYS A 162 -16.24 -6.90 -3.93
N GLN A 163 -15.23 -6.02 -3.87
CA GLN A 163 -14.61 -5.46 -5.08
C GLN A 163 -13.90 -6.54 -5.90
N LEU A 164 -13.05 -7.37 -5.27
CA LEU A 164 -12.42 -8.53 -5.94
C LEU A 164 -13.43 -9.48 -6.57
N ASP A 165 -14.50 -9.80 -5.83
CA ASP A 165 -15.51 -10.75 -6.27
C ASP A 165 -16.26 -10.23 -7.51
N SER A 166 -16.39 -8.91 -7.66
CA SER A 166 -17.00 -8.27 -8.84
C SER A 166 -16.16 -8.34 -10.12
N ILE A 167 -14.88 -8.68 -10.03
CA ILE A 167 -13.95 -8.74 -11.17
C ILE A 167 -13.87 -10.18 -11.69
N ASN A 168 -13.97 -10.38 -13.00
CA ASN A 168 -13.74 -11.71 -13.59
C ASN A 168 -12.22 -11.97 -13.73
N SER A 169 -11.68 -12.86 -12.91
CA SER A 169 -10.25 -13.24 -12.89
C SER A 169 -10.11 -14.64 -12.32
N GLU A 170 -9.14 -15.41 -12.84
CA GLU A 170 -8.87 -16.78 -12.39
C GLU A 170 -8.35 -16.82 -10.95
N ILE A 171 -7.38 -15.95 -10.66
CA ILE A 171 -6.81 -15.81 -9.33
C ILE A 171 -7.22 -14.44 -8.78
N LYS A 172 -7.71 -14.43 -7.53
CA LYS A 172 -8.10 -13.22 -6.80
C LYS A 172 -7.39 -13.23 -5.46
N ILE A 173 -6.63 -12.18 -5.17
CA ILE A 173 -5.83 -12.09 -3.95
C ILE A 173 -6.25 -10.85 -3.18
N LEU A 174 -6.60 -11.05 -1.91
CA LEU A 174 -6.79 -9.97 -0.96
C LEU A 174 -5.56 -9.89 -0.06
N LEU A 175 -4.77 -8.83 -0.18
CA LEU A 175 -3.52 -8.65 0.53
C LEU A 175 -3.68 -7.60 1.64
N CYS A 176 -3.42 -8.01 2.88
CA CYS A 176 -3.34 -7.09 4.01
C CYS A 176 -1.87 -6.69 4.23
N ALA A 177 -1.56 -5.41 4.10
CA ALA A 177 -0.25 -4.88 4.44
C ALA A 177 -0.28 -4.30 5.86
N ILE A 178 0.47 -4.94 6.77
CA ILE A 178 0.60 -4.51 8.16
C ILE A 178 1.88 -3.68 8.32
N ASN A 179 1.80 -2.54 9.00
CA ASN A 179 2.98 -1.75 9.36
C ASN A 179 3.62 -2.37 10.61
N SER A 180 4.81 -2.96 10.47
CA SER A 180 5.54 -3.48 11.62
C SER A 180 6.14 -2.35 12.44
N THR A 181 5.98 -2.43 13.76
CA THR A 181 6.67 -1.59 14.74
C THR A 181 8.10 -2.13 14.96
N GLN A 182 9.02 -1.77 14.08
CA GLN A 182 10.45 -1.89 14.38
C GLN A 182 11.07 -0.50 14.43
#